data_AF-A0AAV2RYP4-F1
#
_entry.id   AF-A0AAV2RYP4-F1
#
_cell.length_a   1.000
_cell.length_b   1.000
_cell.length_c   1.000
_cell.angle_alpha   90.00
_cell.angle_beta   90.00
_cell.angle_gamma   90.00
#
_symmetry.space_group_name_H-M   'P 1'
#
loop_
_entity.id
_entity.type
_entity.pdbx_description
1 polymer ?
#
loop_
_entity_poly.entity_id
_entity_poly.type
_entity_poly.pdbx_seq_one_letter_code
_entity_poly.pdbx_strand_id
1 'polypeptide(L)'
;SLCHPIATRMLANIAGCSLLLCFVLSTSVAAGSELGSELHRRGPRDCFEVYQAGERYEGYYAIFPNTINHDEVDLVYCGVEDGMVALNSSAPRANAKNCQDLKDEGMSANGIDIIYPYAAHPDTPVIVYCDQTVMGGGWTVFQSRDNYSTQVDFYRTFDEYALGFGSVAEFWLGNEIIHELTQQGMNELYVDLTSFDGVNKYAHYDIFNVGPRSSVHGNGNFELTVGQYSGTAGDSLTYHNGMSFTSYDVDNDEFYNNCAE
;
A
#
# COMPACT_ATOMS: atom_id res chain seq x y z
N SER A 1 -0.54 -5.91 -29.31
CA SER A 1 0.52 -6.20 -28.31
C SER A 1 1.30 -4.93 -27.99
N LEU A 2 0.61 -3.83 -27.65
CA LEU A 2 1.23 -2.51 -27.48
C LEU A 2 0.55 -1.73 -26.37
N CYS A 3 -0.79 -1.67 -26.36
CA CYS A 3 -1.55 -1.20 -25.20
C CYS A 3 -1.14 -1.97 -23.94
N HIS A 4 -0.64 -1.25 -22.93
CA HIS A 4 -0.40 -1.72 -21.57
C HIS A 4 -0.47 -0.49 -20.63
N PRO A 5 -1.48 -0.38 -19.75
CA PRO A 5 -1.56 0.72 -18.80
C PRO A 5 -0.59 0.46 -17.63
N ILE A 6 -0.22 1.50 -16.89
CA ILE A 6 0.74 1.37 -15.78
C ILE A 6 0.25 0.35 -14.73
N ALA A 7 -1.03 0.42 -14.35
CA ALA A 7 -1.65 -0.51 -13.41
C ALA A 7 -1.46 -1.98 -13.85
N THR A 8 -1.85 -2.31 -15.09
CA THR A 8 -1.79 -3.69 -15.60
C THR A 8 -0.36 -4.13 -15.98
N ARG A 9 0.64 -3.25 -16.06
CA ARG A 9 2.06 -3.66 -16.18
C ARG A 9 2.85 -3.70 -14.87
N MET A 10 2.38 -3.03 -13.81
CA MET A 10 2.71 -3.45 -12.44
C MET A 10 2.09 -4.81 -12.10
N LEU A 11 0.94 -5.16 -12.67
CA LEU A 11 0.23 -6.42 -12.36
C LEU A 11 0.48 -7.58 -13.32
N ALA A 12 0.91 -7.36 -14.58
CA ALA A 12 1.06 -8.44 -15.56
C ALA A 12 2.01 -8.11 -16.72
N ASN A 13 3.26 -8.62 -16.68
CA ASN A 13 3.94 -9.14 -17.89
C ASN A 13 5.18 -10.03 -17.60
N ILE A 14 5.08 -11.00 -16.69
CA ILE A 14 5.87 -12.23 -16.79
C ILE A 14 4.90 -13.39 -17.01
N ALA A 15 4.96 -14.01 -18.19
CA ALA A 15 4.09 -15.12 -18.55
C ALA A 15 4.48 -16.38 -17.75
N GLY A 16 3.72 -16.69 -16.69
CA GLY A 16 3.94 -17.87 -15.85
C GLY A 16 4.26 -17.58 -14.37
N CYS A 17 3.92 -16.41 -13.83
CA CYS A 17 4.00 -16.17 -12.38
C CYS A 17 2.63 -16.24 -11.69
N SER A 18 2.57 -17.01 -10.59
CA SER A 18 1.67 -16.65 -9.49
C SER A 18 2.26 -15.38 -8.91
N LEU A 19 1.54 -14.28 -8.98
CA LEU A 19 2.09 -12.98 -8.64
C LEU A 19 2.17 -12.84 -7.12
N LEU A 20 3.26 -13.34 -6.53
CA LEU A 20 3.80 -12.72 -5.32
C LEU A 20 4.46 -11.44 -5.79
N LEU A 21 3.71 -10.34 -5.74
CA LEU A 21 4.20 -8.99 -5.96
C LEU A 21 4.31 -8.35 -4.59
N CYS A 22 5.53 -8.22 -4.07
CA CYS A 22 5.79 -7.24 -3.03
C CYS A 22 6.40 -6.03 -3.73
N PHE A 23 5.62 -4.99 -3.98
CA PHE A 23 6.20 -3.69 -4.35
C PHE A 23 6.45 -2.88 -3.08
N VAL A 24 7.70 -2.43 -2.97
CA VAL A 24 8.29 -2.00 -1.72
C VAL A 24 8.90 -0.62 -1.92
N LEU A 25 8.36 0.37 -1.23
CA LEU A 25 8.80 1.76 -1.30
C LEU A 25 9.38 2.26 0.02
N SER A 26 10.13 3.33 -0.08
CA SER A 26 10.38 4.24 1.04
C SER A 26 9.21 5.24 1.15
N THR A 27 8.88 5.65 2.39
CA THR A 27 7.86 6.66 2.82
C THR A 27 6.35 6.30 2.89
N SER A 28 5.42 7.27 2.75
CA SER A 28 4.17 7.44 3.56
C SER A 28 3.12 8.49 3.06
N VAL A 29 1.76 8.51 3.18
CA VAL A 29 0.61 7.65 3.63
C VAL A 29 -0.79 8.39 3.45
N ALA A 30 -1.96 7.78 3.83
CA ALA A 30 -3.40 8.16 4.11
C ALA A 30 -4.54 8.68 3.15
N ALA A 31 -5.50 7.76 2.88
CA ALA A 31 -7.01 7.78 2.88
C ALA A 31 -7.83 9.08 3.20
N GLY A 32 -9.13 9.20 2.87
CA GLY A 32 -10.22 8.30 2.37
C GLY A 32 -11.45 9.16 1.95
N SER A 33 -12.72 8.77 1.78
CA SER A 33 -13.57 7.54 1.82
C SER A 33 -14.93 7.91 1.10
N GLU A 34 -16.11 7.25 1.07
CA GLU A 34 -16.83 6.12 1.70
C GLU A 34 -18.08 5.77 0.80
N LEU A 35 -19.05 4.98 1.29
CA LEU A 35 -20.44 4.72 0.82
C LEU A 35 -20.66 3.60 -0.23
N GLY A 36 -21.51 2.58 0.01
CA GLY A 36 -22.19 2.19 1.26
C GLY A 36 -23.40 1.26 1.04
N SER A 37 -23.79 0.47 2.06
CA SER A 37 -25.15 -0.13 2.17
C SER A 37 -25.49 -0.55 3.61
N GLU A 38 -26.77 -0.59 3.96
CA GLU A 38 -27.23 -0.66 5.35
C GLU A 38 -27.11 -2.05 6.00
N LEU A 39 -26.16 -2.19 6.93
CA LEU A 39 -26.43 -2.83 8.22
C LEU A 39 -25.57 -2.17 9.30
N HIS A 40 -26.14 -1.81 10.45
CA HIS A 40 -25.40 -1.27 11.59
C HIS A 40 -24.54 -2.35 12.28
N ARG A 41 -23.49 -2.82 11.60
CA ARG A 41 -22.36 -3.48 12.23
C ARG A 41 -21.54 -2.40 12.95
N ARG A 42 -21.81 -2.20 14.24
CA ARG A 42 -20.85 -1.51 15.13
C ARG A 42 -19.50 -2.24 14.98
N GLY A 43 -18.44 -1.48 14.70
CA GLY A 43 -17.08 -2.02 14.64
C GLY A 43 -16.65 -2.62 15.99
N PRO A 44 -15.61 -3.46 16.01
CA PRO A 44 -15.17 -4.13 17.23
C PRO A 44 -14.82 -3.09 18.30
N ARG A 45 -15.27 -3.31 19.54
CA ARG A 45 -15.07 -2.36 20.65
C ARG A 45 -13.73 -2.54 21.36
N ASP A 46 -13.10 -3.70 21.15
CA ASP A 46 -11.82 -4.10 21.72
C ASP A 46 -11.18 -5.21 20.86
N CYS A 47 -9.94 -5.58 21.18
CA CYS A 47 -9.18 -6.64 20.51
C CYS A 47 -9.81 -8.04 20.63
N PHE A 48 -10.67 -8.27 21.62
CA PHE A 48 -11.38 -9.53 21.79
C PHE A 48 -12.58 -9.63 20.83
N GLU A 49 -13.25 -8.52 20.52
CA GLU A 49 -14.24 -8.45 19.43
C GLU A 49 -13.59 -8.54 18.04
N VAL A 50 -12.37 -7.99 17.86
CA VAL A 50 -11.54 -8.25 16.66
C VAL A 50 -11.29 -9.75 16.49
N TYR A 51 -10.88 -10.44 17.55
CA TYR A 51 -10.72 -11.91 17.53
C TYR A 51 -12.03 -12.68 17.31
N GLN A 52 -13.17 -12.19 17.80
CA GLN A 52 -14.47 -12.81 17.49
C GLN A 52 -14.91 -12.59 16.03
N ALA A 53 -14.50 -11.49 15.38
CA ALA A 53 -14.80 -11.24 13.98
C ALA A 53 -14.11 -12.21 13.00
N GLY A 54 -13.02 -12.87 13.43
CA GLY A 54 -12.28 -13.87 12.66
C GLY A 54 -10.79 -13.56 12.50
N GLU A 55 -10.36 -12.36 12.86
CA GLU A 55 -8.97 -11.92 12.78
C GLU A 55 -8.05 -12.69 13.74
N ARG A 56 -6.85 -13.07 13.28
CA ARG A 56 -5.91 -13.93 14.02
C ARG A 56 -4.46 -13.43 14.01
N TYR A 57 -4.22 -12.26 13.44
CA TYR A 57 -2.89 -11.67 13.32
C TYR A 57 -2.70 -10.62 14.40
N GLU A 58 -1.45 -10.42 14.81
CA GLU A 58 -1.08 -9.26 15.62
C GLU A 58 -0.95 -8.01 14.73
N GLY A 59 -1.34 -6.85 15.25
CA GLY A 59 -1.33 -5.61 14.49
C GLY A 59 -2.27 -4.54 15.05
N TYR A 60 -2.31 -3.39 14.37
CA TYR A 60 -3.18 -2.27 14.73
C TYR A 60 -4.59 -2.44 14.14
N TYR A 61 -5.60 -2.37 15.02
CA TYR A 61 -7.01 -2.48 14.65
C TYR A 61 -7.77 -1.23 15.12
N ALA A 62 -8.60 -0.68 14.23
CA ALA A 62 -9.53 0.38 14.55
C ALA A 62 -10.67 -0.18 15.41
N ILE A 63 -10.69 0.21 16.69
CA ILE A 63 -11.73 -0.17 17.65
C ILE A 63 -12.61 1.03 17.99
N PHE A 64 -13.85 0.72 18.37
CA PHE A 64 -14.91 1.69 18.65
C PHE A 64 -15.35 1.57 20.12
N PRO A 65 -14.49 1.93 21.10
CA PRO A 65 -14.73 1.65 22.51
C PRO A 65 -15.94 2.41 23.05
N ASN A 66 -16.21 3.61 22.53
CA ASN A 66 -17.37 4.39 22.90
C ASN A 66 -18.63 3.92 22.16
N THR A 67 -19.67 3.59 22.91
CA THR A 67 -20.97 3.13 22.38
C THR A 67 -22.02 4.23 22.24
N ILE A 68 -21.65 5.49 22.48
CA ILE A 68 -22.50 6.68 22.45
C ILE A 68 -21.98 7.69 21.42
N ASN A 69 -20.66 7.89 21.37
CA ASN A 69 -19.98 8.74 20.39
C ASN A 69 -19.36 7.84 19.30
N HIS A 70 -19.99 7.78 18.13
CA HIS A 70 -19.57 6.86 17.05
C HIS A 70 -18.35 7.36 16.25
N ASP A 71 -17.95 8.61 16.46
CA ASP A 71 -16.81 9.26 15.81
C ASP A 71 -15.49 9.02 16.58
N GLU A 72 -15.54 8.34 17.73
CA GLU A 72 -14.40 8.06 18.60
C GLU A 72 -13.80 6.69 18.26
N VAL A 73 -12.77 6.71 17.41
CA VAL A 73 -12.03 5.53 16.93
C VAL A 73 -10.65 5.50 17.56
N ASP A 74 -10.42 4.51 18.43
CA ASP A 74 -9.09 4.23 18.98
C ASP A 74 -8.38 3.23 18.07
N LEU A 75 -7.13 3.51 17.68
CA LEU A 75 -6.32 2.60 16.85
C LEU A 75 -5.34 1.83 17.76
N VAL A 76 -5.66 0.57 18.07
CA VAL A 76 -5.01 -0.19 19.14
C VAL A 76 -4.25 -1.39 18.59
N TYR A 77 -3.03 -1.61 19.09
CA TYR A 77 -2.28 -2.83 18.80
C TYR A 77 -2.85 -4.02 19.58
N CYS A 78 -3.43 -4.97 18.86
CA CYS A 78 -3.93 -6.22 19.40
C CYS A 78 -2.82 -7.28 19.27
N GLY A 79 -2.20 -7.65 20.39
CA GLY A 79 -1.16 -8.68 20.45
C GLY A 79 -1.75 -10.04 20.79
N VAL A 80 -1.26 -11.09 20.12
CA VAL A 80 -1.84 -12.45 20.23
C VAL A 80 -1.61 -13.14 21.59
N GLU A 81 -0.76 -12.59 22.47
CA GLU A 81 -0.60 -13.07 23.85
C GLU A 81 -1.94 -13.09 24.60
N ASP A 82 -2.26 -14.22 25.24
CA ASP A 82 -3.51 -14.50 25.97
C ASP A 82 -4.83 -14.18 25.23
N GLY A 83 -4.82 -14.14 23.89
CA GLY A 83 -6.03 -14.19 23.07
C GLY A 83 -6.48 -12.86 22.46
N MET A 84 -5.53 -12.09 21.91
CA MET A 84 -5.75 -10.76 21.31
C MET A 84 -6.16 -9.73 22.35
N VAL A 85 -5.19 -9.35 23.17
CA VAL A 85 -5.31 -8.26 24.14
C VAL A 85 -4.75 -6.97 23.55
N ALA A 86 -5.28 -5.83 23.99
CA ALA A 86 -4.64 -4.54 23.74
C ALA A 86 -3.27 -4.53 24.44
N LEU A 87 -2.17 -4.53 23.70
CA LEU A 87 -0.86 -4.38 24.30
C LEU A 87 -0.70 -2.94 24.80
N ASN A 88 -0.07 -2.78 25.97
CA ASN A 88 0.59 -1.54 26.34
C ASN A 88 1.83 -1.36 25.45
N SER A 89 1.59 -1.07 24.17
CA SER A 89 2.63 -0.54 23.29
C SER A 89 3.24 0.69 23.95
N SER A 90 4.57 0.82 23.87
CA SER A 90 5.22 2.09 24.10
C SER A 90 4.51 3.15 23.26
N ALA A 91 4.23 4.31 23.86
CA ALA A 91 3.41 5.37 23.26
C ALA A 91 3.75 5.59 21.76
N PRO A 92 2.73 5.78 20.89
CA PRO A 92 2.87 5.67 19.44
C PRO A 92 4.10 6.44 18.94
N ARG A 93 4.93 5.75 18.13
CA ARG A 93 6.22 6.23 17.61
C ARG A 93 6.04 7.59 16.95
N ALA A 94 6.49 8.62 17.67
CA ALA A 94 5.80 9.89 17.64
C ALA A 94 6.17 10.69 16.38
N ASN A 95 5.24 10.72 15.43
CA ASN A 95 5.41 11.30 14.08
C ASN A 95 6.40 10.51 13.20
N ALA A 96 6.60 9.21 13.47
CA ALA A 96 7.29 8.32 12.54
C ALA A 96 6.54 8.36 11.20
N LYS A 97 7.19 8.86 10.17
CA LYS A 97 6.54 9.01 8.87
C LYS A 97 6.49 7.70 8.14
N ASN A 98 7.43 6.78 8.34
CA ASN A 98 7.65 5.67 7.43
C ASN A 98 8.32 4.46 8.10
N CYS A 99 8.42 3.33 7.40
CA CYS A 99 9.01 2.11 7.96
C CYS A 99 10.52 2.19 8.24
N GLN A 100 11.25 3.15 7.67
CA GLN A 100 12.65 3.47 7.99
C GLN A 100 12.74 4.36 9.25
N ASP A 101 11.85 5.33 9.45
CA ASP A 101 11.72 6.06 10.72
C ASP A 101 11.38 5.08 11.85
N LEU A 102 10.38 4.19 11.65
CA LEU A 102 10.00 3.16 12.62
C LEU A 102 11.17 2.22 12.95
N LYS A 103 12.01 1.88 11.96
CA LYS A 103 13.24 1.06 12.12
C LYS A 103 14.31 1.78 12.91
N ASP A 104 14.53 3.07 12.67
CA ASP A 104 15.46 3.89 13.45
C ASP A 104 14.92 4.13 14.89
N GLU A 105 13.60 4.10 15.08
CA GLU A 105 12.88 3.94 16.36
C GLU A 105 12.79 2.47 16.83
N GLY A 106 13.65 1.59 16.32
CA GLY A 106 13.87 0.23 16.82
C GLY A 106 12.91 -0.86 16.31
N MET A 107 12.14 -0.63 15.24
CA MET A 107 11.36 -1.69 14.60
C MET A 107 12.31 -2.67 13.89
N SER A 108 12.43 -3.89 14.42
CA SER A 108 13.39 -4.90 13.95
C SER A 108 12.74 -6.19 13.44
N ALA A 109 11.42 -6.19 13.23
CA ALA A 109 10.64 -7.32 12.72
C ALA A 109 9.64 -6.82 11.67
N ASN A 110 9.35 -7.65 10.67
CA ASN A 110 8.31 -7.36 9.67
C ASN A 110 6.94 -7.39 10.35
N GLY A 111 6.03 -6.52 9.94
CA GLY A 111 4.70 -6.48 10.55
C GLY A 111 3.92 -5.21 10.22
N ILE A 112 2.74 -5.11 10.82
CA ILE A 112 1.82 -3.98 10.66
C ILE A 112 2.15 -2.90 11.70
N ASP A 113 2.38 -1.66 11.27
CA ASP A 113 2.65 -0.50 12.14
C ASP A 113 1.95 0.77 11.59
N ILE A 114 1.89 1.84 12.38
CA ILE A 114 1.24 3.12 12.03
C ILE A 114 2.30 4.15 11.65
N ILE A 115 2.00 4.93 10.61
CA ILE A 115 2.85 6.05 10.20
C ILE A 115 2.08 7.34 9.83
N TYR A 116 2.78 8.48 9.90
CA TYR A 116 2.23 9.85 9.86
C TYR A 116 2.98 10.74 8.85
N PRO A 117 2.48 10.94 7.61
CA PRO A 117 3.25 11.52 6.52
C PRO A 117 3.05 13.02 6.31
N TYR A 118 1.83 13.45 6.61
CA TYR A 118 1.15 14.46 5.81
C TYR A 118 1.69 15.81 6.23
N ALA A 119 2.45 16.46 5.35
CA ALA A 119 3.02 17.77 5.66
C ALA A 119 1.92 18.81 5.98
N ALA A 120 0.70 18.61 5.46
CA ALA A 120 -0.49 19.42 5.74
C ALA A 120 -1.36 18.92 6.90
N HIS A 121 -1.29 17.62 7.25
CA HIS A 121 -2.18 16.93 8.19
C HIS A 121 -1.40 15.91 9.05
N PRO A 122 -0.40 16.34 9.86
CA PRO A 122 0.55 15.45 10.51
C PRO A 122 -0.08 14.48 11.52
N ASP A 123 -1.29 14.76 12.00
CA ASP A 123 -2.04 13.89 12.92
C ASP A 123 -2.77 12.72 12.20
N THR A 124 -2.78 12.68 10.86
CA THR A 124 -3.48 11.65 10.06
C THR A 124 -2.65 10.36 9.88
N PRO A 125 -3.11 9.19 10.37
CA PRO A 125 -2.37 7.92 10.31
C PRO A 125 -2.77 7.01 9.14
N VAL A 126 -1.88 6.09 8.72
CA VAL A 126 -2.27 4.78 8.15
C VAL A 126 -1.46 3.63 8.72
N ILE A 127 -2.15 2.50 8.76
CA ILE A 127 -1.72 1.13 8.95
C ILE A 127 -0.97 0.64 7.68
N VAL A 128 0.34 0.48 7.74
CA VAL A 128 1.14 -0.12 6.64
C VAL A 128 1.79 -1.43 7.06
N TYR A 129 2.17 -2.25 6.09
CA TYR A 129 3.08 -3.37 6.32
C TYR A 129 4.53 -2.91 6.12
N CYS A 130 5.36 -3.09 7.14
CA CYS A 130 6.79 -2.83 7.09
C CYS A 130 7.58 -4.12 6.86
N ASP A 131 8.53 -4.10 5.92
CA ASP A 131 9.56 -5.13 5.80
C ASP A 131 10.87 -4.64 6.46
N GLN A 132 11.36 -5.42 7.42
CA GLN A 132 12.60 -5.16 8.17
C GLN A 132 13.73 -6.16 7.83
N THR A 133 13.57 -6.90 6.72
CA THR A 133 14.45 -7.98 6.26
C THR A 133 15.11 -7.73 4.90
N VAL A 134 14.36 -7.29 3.89
CA VAL A 134 14.87 -7.02 2.53
C VAL A 134 15.93 -5.93 2.59
N MET A 135 17.11 -6.18 2.02
CA MET A 135 18.23 -5.21 1.94
C MET A 135 18.63 -4.50 3.26
N GLY A 136 18.24 -5.03 4.42
CA GLY A 136 18.47 -4.42 5.74
C GLY A 136 17.30 -3.64 6.34
N GLY A 137 16.10 -3.77 5.78
CA GLY A 137 14.86 -3.22 6.32
C GLY A 137 14.63 -1.73 6.08
N GLY A 138 13.53 -1.20 6.61
CA GLY A 138 13.11 0.20 6.48
C GLY A 138 11.98 0.41 5.47
N TRP A 139 11.42 -0.68 4.96
CA TRP A 139 10.62 -0.71 3.75
C TRP A 139 9.13 -0.63 4.03
N THR A 140 8.42 0.25 3.33
CA THR A 140 6.95 0.36 3.35
C THR A 140 6.36 -0.36 2.13
N VAL A 141 5.65 -1.46 2.35
CA VAL A 141 4.95 -2.17 1.26
C VAL A 141 3.70 -1.39 0.89
N PHE A 142 3.57 -1.01 -0.38
CA PHE A 142 2.44 -0.24 -0.90
C PHE A 142 1.53 -1.04 -1.85
N GLN A 143 2.00 -2.19 -2.31
CA GLN A 143 1.20 -3.15 -3.05
C GLN A 143 1.67 -4.56 -2.67
N SER A 144 0.70 -5.40 -2.34
CA SER A 144 0.90 -6.82 -2.09
C SER A 144 -0.10 -7.64 -2.90
N ARG A 145 0.38 -8.70 -3.55
CA ARG A 145 -0.41 -9.79 -4.16
C ARG A 145 0.15 -11.14 -3.69
N ASP A 146 -0.71 -12.14 -3.46
CA ASP A 146 -0.33 -13.56 -3.31
C ASP A 146 -1.54 -14.48 -3.54
N ASN A 147 -1.32 -15.79 -3.54
CA ASN A 147 -2.35 -16.83 -3.58
C ASN A 147 -3.09 -17.01 -2.23
N TYR A 148 -3.62 -15.92 -1.67
CA TYR A 148 -4.44 -15.94 -0.46
C TYR A 148 -5.84 -16.56 -0.74
N SER A 149 -6.51 -17.04 0.32
CA SER A 149 -7.85 -17.63 0.24
C SER A 149 -8.95 -16.66 -0.17
N THR A 150 -8.71 -15.35 -0.01
CA THR A 150 -9.58 -14.26 -0.43
C THR A 150 -8.74 -13.33 -1.30
N GLN A 151 -9.05 -13.24 -2.58
CA GLN A 151 -8.38 -12.32 -3.50
C GLN A 151 -9.12 -11.00 -3.56
N VAL A 152 -8.38 -9.91 -3.71
CA VAL A 152 -8.90 -8.56 -3.92
C VAL A 152 -8.98 -8.29 -5.41
N ASP A 153 -10.10 -7.70 -5.84
CA ASP A 153 -10.26 -7.21 -7.21
C ASP A 153 -9.49 -5.89 -7.40
N PHE A 154 -8.72 -5.79 -8.48
CA PHE A 154 -7.91 -4.64 -8.88
C PHE A 154 -8.46 -3.97 -10.17
N TYR A 155 -9.57 -4.46 -10.72
CA TYR A 155 -10.33 -3.74 -11.77
C TYR A 155 -11.16 -2.63 -11.11
N ARG A 156 -10.49 -1.50 -10.83
CA ARG A 156 -10.98 -0.41 -9.96
C ARG A 156 -10.98 0.94 -10.66
N THR A 157 -11.84 1.82 -10.16
CA THR A 157 -11.94 3.22 -10.58
C THR A 157 -10.68 4.01 -10.26
N PHE A 158 -10.50 5.16 -10.91
CA PHE A 158 -9.39 6.07 -10.64
C PHE A 158 -9.41 6.57 -9.18
N ASP A 159 -10.59 6.79 -8.62
CA ASP A 159 -10.76 7.24 -7.23
C ASP A 159 -10.46 6.14 -6.21
N GLU A 160 -10.85 4.88 -6.46
CA GLU A 160 -10.40 3.76 -5.63
C GLU A 160 -8.88 3.57 -5.70
N TYR A 161 -8.28 3.70 -6.88
CA TYR A 161 -6.81 3.70 -7.02
C TYR A 161 -6.15 4.89 -6.33
N ALA A 162 -6.80 6.05 -6.26
CA ALA A 162 -6.31 7.23 -5.56
C ALA A 162 -6.31 7.05 -4.02
N LEU A 163 -7.43 6.57 -3.47
CA LEU A 163 -7.64 6.41 -2.03
C LEU A 163 -7.03 5.13 -1.42
N GLY A 164 -6.90 4.07 -2.22
CA GLY A 164 -6.46 2.74 -1.77
C GLY A 164 -7.60 1.74 -1.57
N PHE A 165 -7.28 0.44 -1.65
CA PHE A 165 -8.24 -0.65 -1.47
C PHE A 165 -7.56 -1.98 -1.07
N GLY A 166 -8.35 -2.89 -0.49
CA GLY A 166 -7.89 -4.19 0.01
C GLY A 166 -7.56 -4.17 1.50
N SER A 167 -6.84 -5.18 1.99
CA SER A 167 -6.38 -5.25 3.38
C SER A 167 -5.22 -6.24 3.54
N VAL A 168 -4.16 -5.79 4.25
CA VAL A 168 -3.04 -6.54 4.86
C VAL A 168 -2.30 -7.55 3.96
N ALA A 169 -3.02 -8.56 3.47
CA ALA A 169 -2.57 -9.61 2.57
C ALA A 169 -2.54 -9.14 1.11
N GLU A 170 -3.69 -8.75 0.53
CA GLU A 170 -3.75 -8.11 -0.80
C GLU A 170 -4.26 -6.68 -0.68
N PHE A 171 -3.52 -5.71 -1.22
CA PHE A 171 -3.92 -4.31 -1.23
C PHE A 171 -3.22 -3.49 -2.31
N TRP A 172 -3.86 -2.39 -2.69
CA TRP A 172 -3.22 -1.20 -3.26
C TRP A 172 -3.31 -0.09 -2.22
N LEU A 173 -2.18 0.49 -1.82
CA LEU A 173 -2.17 1.46 -0.73
C LEU A 173 -2.90 2.76 -1.10
N GLY A 174 -2.75 3.26 -2.34
CA GLY A 174 -3.44 4.45 -2.86
C GLY A 174 -2.48 5.42 -3.57
N ASN A 175 -2.88 6.03 -4.68
CA ASN A 175 -1.97 6.91 -5.45
C ASN A 175 -1.72 8.26 -4.75
N GLU A 176 -2.69 8.79 -4.02
CA GLU A 176 -2.52 10.03 -3.24
C GLU A 176 -1.59 9.78 -2.05
N ILE A 177 -1.71 8.59 -1.46
CA ILE A 177 -0.72 8.03 -0.53
C ILE A 177 0.65 7.95 -1.20
N ILE A 178 0.79 7.26 -2.35
CA ILE A 178 2.05 7.00 -3.07
C ILE A 178 2.75 8.31 -3.50
N HIS A 179 1.99 9.36 -3.79
CA HIS A 179 2.51 10.71 -3.98
C HIS A 179 3.13 11.29 -2.70
N GLU A 180 2.37 11.35 -1.60
CA GLU A 180 2.88 11.84 -0.31
C GLU A 180 4.04 10.99 0.20
N LEU A 181 4.12 9.69 -0.16
CA LEU A 181 5.33 8.90 0.11
C LEU A 181 6.48 9.60 -0.61
N THR A 182 6.39 9.66 -1.93
CA THR A 182 7.56 9.84 -2.78
C THR A 182 8.12 11.27 -2.79
N GLN A 183 7.34 12.27 -2.40
CA GLN A 183 7.81 13.66 -2.25
C GLN A 183 8.77 13.90 -1.08
N GLN A 184 8.92 12.97 -0.13
CA GLN A 184 9.64 13.21 1.14
C GLN A 184 11.18 13.22 0.98
N GLY A 185 11.73 12.78 -0.16
CA GLY A 185 13.17 12.70 -0.40
C GLY A 185 13.53 11.97 -1.70
N MET A 186 14.72 11.36 -1.74
CA MET A 186 15.03 10.34 -2.75
C MET A 186 14.56 9.00 -2.22
N ASN A 187 13.63 8.37 -2.95
CA ASN A 187 13.04 7.09 -2.61
C ASN A 187 13.43 6.05 -3.68
N GLU A 188 13.76 4.83 -3.28
CA GLU A 188 14.02 3.70 -4.17
C GLU A 188 12.83 2.72 -4.17
N LEU A 189 12.65 2.00 -5.28
CA LEU A 189 11.65 0.94 -5.43
C LEU A 189 12.34 -0.42 -5.50
N TYR A 190 11.97 -1.33 -4.61
CA TYR A 190 12.24 -2.76 -4.76
C TYR A 190 10.95 -3.49 -5.13
N VAL A 191 11.05 -4.51 -5.99
CA VAL A 191 9.95 -5.37 -6.42
C VAL A 191 10.40 -6.82 -6.27
N ASP A 192 9.83 -7.57 -5.33
CA ASP A 192 9.99 -9.03 -5.30
C ASP A 192 8.96 -9.69 -6.22
N LEU A 193 9.37 -10.79 -6.87
CA LEU A 193 8.62 -11.52 -7.88
C LEU A 193 8.88 -13.02 -7.71
N THR A 194 7.90 -13.75 -7.16
CA THR A 194 7.90 -15.22 -7.22
C THR A 194 7.14 -15.71 -8.45
N SER A 195 7.45 -16.90 -8.96
CA SER A 195 6.75 -17.55 -10.08
C SER A 195 5.88 -18.74 -9.64
N PHE A 196 5.03 -19.30 -10.52
CA PHE A 196 4.25 -20.51 -10.18
C PHE A 196 5.14 -21.72 -9.82
N ASP A 197 6.37 -21.76 -10.33
CA ASP A 197 7.38 -22.79 -10.05
C ASP A 197 8.36 -22.40 -8.91
N GLY A 198 8.09 -21.32 -8.18
CA GLY A 198 8.85 -20.93 -6.98
C GLY A 198 10.20 -20.28 -7.25
N VAL A 199 10.39 -19.68 -8.42
CA VAL A 199 11.63 -18.95 -8.78
C VAL A 199 11.47 -17.48 -8.41
N ASN A 200 12.12 -17.07 -7.32
CA ASN A 200 12.19 -15.66 -6.92
C ASN A 200 13.13 -14.86 -7.84
N LYS A 201 12.71 -13.65 -8.17
CA LYS A 201 13.45 -12.64 -8.91
C LYS A 201 13.14 -11.27 -8.31
N TYR A 202 13.97 -10.27 -8.62
CA TYR A 202 13.68 -8.89 -8.20
C TYR A 202 13.96 -7.87 -9.30
N ALA A 203 13.28 -6.73 -9.19
CA ALA A 203 13.62 -5.48 -9.86
C ALA A 203 13.90 -4.41 -8.80
N HIS A 204 14.88 -3.56 -9.03
CA HIS A 204 15.24 -2.45 -8.16
C HIS A 204 15.50 -1.20 -9.00
N TYR A 205 14.99 -0.04 -8.57
CA TYR A 205 15.17 1.26 -9.21
C TYR A 205 15.63 2.27 -8.16
N ASP A 206 16.80 2.88 -8.39
CA ASP A 206 17.47 3.80 -7.45
C ASP A 206 16.76 5.15 -7.25
N ILE A 207 15.75 5.43 -8.08
CA ILE A 207 14.77 6.50 -7.93
C ILE A 207 13.40 5.92 -8.25
N PHE A 208 12.40 6.27 -7.44
CA PHE A 208 10.99 6.14 -7.74
C PHE A 208 10.25 7.37 -7.20
N ASN A 209 9.35 7.93 -8.01
CA ASN A 209 8.42 8.96 -7.57
C ASN A 209 7.08 8.86 -8.31
N VAL A 210 6.00 9.27 -7.65
CA VAL A 210 4.66 9.45 -8.25
C VAL A 210 4.28 10.92 -8.15
N GLY A 211 3.86 11.50 -9.28
CA GLY A 211 3.37 12.88 -9.36
C GLY A 211 2.09 13.11 -8.55
N PRO A 212 1.69 14.38 -8.35
CA PRO A 212 0.43 14.69 -7.69
C PRO A 212 -0.78 14.22 -8.51
N ARG A 213 -1.96 14.25 -7.91
CA ARG A 213 -3.21 14.19 -8.68
C ARG A 213 -3.35 15.47 -9.51
N SER A 214 -3.59 15.34 -10.81
CA SER A 214 -3.74 16.46 -11.72
C SER A 214 -5.21 16.80 -11.94
N SER A 215 -5.53 18.09 -12.03
CA SER A 215 -6.85 18.56 -12.48
C SER A 215 -6.97 18.62 -14.00
N VAL A 216 -5.91 18.24 -14.73
CA VAL A 216 -5.86 18.18 -16.20
C VAL A 216 -5.80 16.72 -16.65
N HIS A 217 -6.92 16.24 -17.21
CA HIS A 217 -7.02 14.92 -17.85
C HIS A 217 -5.97 14.78 -18.97
N GLY A 218 -5.28 13.64 -19.02
CA GLY A 218 -4.19 13.38 -19.98
C GLY A 218 -2.89 14.13 -19.72
N ASN A 219 -2.66 14.71 -18.52
CA ASN A 219 -1.40 15.40 -18.21
C ASN A 219 -1.04 15.36 -16.71
N GLY A 220 0.07 14.68 -16.37
CA GLY A 220 0.68 14.70 -15.04
C GLY A 220 -0.10 13.97 -13.94
N ASN A 221 -1.06 13.10 -14.30
CA ASN A 221 -1.93 12.42 -13.34
C ASN A 221 -1.19 11.25 -12.69
N PHE A 222 -0.74 11.42 -11.44
CA PHE A 222 0.07 10.42 -10.72
C PHE A 222 1.26 9.91 -11.56
N GLU A 223 1.96 10.84 -12.22
CA GLU A 223 3.00 10.54 -13.21
C GLU A 223 4.15 9.73 -12.59
N LEU A 224 4.49 8.59 -13.21
CA LEU A 224 5.53 7.69 -12.72
C LEU A 224 6.93 8.21 -13.13
N THR A 225 7.78 8.46 -12.15
CA THR A 225 9.23 8.67 -12.35
C THR A 225 9.99 7.42 -11.86
N VAL A 226 10.89 6.87 -12.67
CA VAL A 226 11.83 5.81 -12.25
C VAL A 226 13.27 6.08 -12.69
N GLY A 227 14.22 5.62 -11.87
CA GLY A 227 15.66 5.76 -12.06
C GLY A 227 16.31 4.60 -12.81
N GLN A 228 17.56 4.29 -12.45
CA GLN A 228 18.34 3.23 -13.05
C GLN A 228 17.91 1.85 -12.54
N TYR A 229 17.51 0.98 -13.47
CA TYR A 229 17.20 -0.42 -13.19
C TYR A 229 18.44 -1.22 -12.73
N SER A 230 18.22 -2.13 -11.78
CA SER A 230 19.05 -3.30 -11.51
C SER A 230 18.19 -4.49 -11.08
N GLY A 231 18.69 -5.72 -11.22
CA GLY A 231 18.03 -6.93 -10.71
C GLY A 231 18.09 -8.14 -11.62
N THR A 232 17.18 -9.09 -11.38
CA THR A 232 17.10 -10.40 -12.04
C THR A 232 15.78 -10.66 -12.76
N ALA A 233 14.78 -9.81 -12.54
CA ALA A 233 13.48 -9.83 -13.22
C ALA A 233 13.58 -9.62 -14.74
N GLY A 234 14.53 -8.78 -15.16
CA GLY A 234 14.45 -8.01 -16.39
C GLY A 234 13.78 -6.66 -16.14
N ASP A 235 14.17 -5.64 -16.90
CA ASP A 235 13.51 -4.33 -16.86
C ASP A 235 12.17 -4.41 -17.62
N SER A 236 11.12 -3.87 -17.02
CA SER A 236 9.80 -3.71 -17.63
C SER A 236 9.03 -2.49 -17.12
N LEU A 237 9.67 -1.63 -16.31
CA LEU A 237 9.05 -0.43 -15.75
C LEU A 237 9.68 0.86 -16.30
N THR A 238 10.94 0.85 -16.73
CA THR A 238 11.58 2.05 -17.31
C THR A 238 10.90 2.52 -18.61
N TYR A 239 10.18 1.65 -19.31
CA TYR A 239 9.31 2.05 -20.44
C TYR A 239 8.11 2.92 -20.02
N HIS A 240 7.67 2.83 -18.76
CA HIS A 240 6.56 3.62 -18.21
C HIS A 240 7.02 4.92 -17.50
N ASN A 241 8.31 5.25 -17.59
CA ASN A 241 8.87 6.47 -17.02
C ASN A 241 8.31 7.72 -17.74
N GLY A 242 7.75 8.66 -17.00
CA GLY A 242 7.04 9.84 -17.50
C GLY A 242 5.59 9.60 -17.92
N MET A 243 5.03 8.39 -17.73
CA MET A 243 3.62 8.11 -18.06
C MET A 243 2.67 8.45 -16.90
N SER A 244 1.46 8.93 -17.22
CA SER A 244 0.38 9.16 -16.25
C SER A 244 -0.39 7.87 -15.93
N PHE A 245 -0.87 7.75 -14.69
CA PHE A 245 -1.67 6.62 -14.23
C PHE A 245 -3.02 6.55 -14.96
N THR A 246 -3.48 5.34 -15.27
CA THR A 246 -4.67 5.08 -16.08
C THR A 246 -5.46 3.91 -15.50
N SER A 247 -6.78 4.06 -15.48
CA SER A 247 -7.78 3.09 -15.01
C SER A 247 -8.91 2.96 -16.04
N TYR A 248 -9.80 1.98 -15.89
CA TYR A 248 -10.84 1.70 -16.90
C TYR A 248 -11.81 2.87 -17.13
N ASP A 249 -11.96 3.75 -16.14
CA ASP A 249 -12.84 4.92 -16.13
C ASP A 249 -12.12 6.25 -16.45
N VAL A 250 -10.79 6.30 -16.38
CA VAL A 250 -9.99 7.50 -16.68
C VAL A 250 -8.74 7.11 -17.48
N ASP A 251 -8.85 7.28 -18.79
CA ASP A 251 -7.76 7.14 -19.76
C ASP A 251 -6.79 8.33 -19.67
N ASN A 252 -5.53 8.10 -19.28
CA ASN A 252 -4.45 9.08 -19.41
C ASN A 252 -3.22 8.46 -20.11
N ASP A 253 -3.40 7.42 -20.94
CA ASP A 253 -2.30 6.75 -21.63
C ASP A 253 -2.10 7.25 -23.08
N GLU A 254 -1.02 6.81 -23.75
CA GLU A 254 -0.62 7.32 -25.06
C GLU A 254 -1.18 6.51 -26.25
N PHE A 255 -2.08 5.56 -26.02
CA PHE A 255 -2.68 4.73 -27.07
C PHE A 255 -4.01 5.27 -27.60
N TYR A 256 -4.56 4.58 -28.60
CA TYR A 256 -5.80 4.98 -29.29
C TYR A 256 -7.08 4.45 -28.60
N ASN A 257 -6.94 3.46 -27.73
CA ASN A 257 -7.96 2.94 -26.84
C ASN A 257 -7.37 2.97 -25.42
N ASN A 258 -8.19 3.19 -24.40
CA ASN A 258 -7.80 2.98 -23.00
C ASN A 258 -7.25 1.56 -22.83
N CYS A 259 -6.01 1.42 -22.34
CA CYS A 259 -5.41 0.11 -22.16
C CYS A 259 -5.86 -0.61 -20.88
N ALA A 260 -6.64 0.05 -20.02
CA ALA A 260 -7.22 -0.53 -18.80
C ALA A 260 -8.64 -1.11 -18.98
N GLU A 261 -9.18 -1.12 -20.22
CA GLU A 261 -10.38 -1.88 -20.63
C GLU A 261 -10.05 -3.32 -21.09
#